data_AF-A0A2I0R6A2-F1
#
_entry.id   AF-A0A2I0R6A2-F1
#
_cell.length_a   1.000
_cell.length_b   1.000
_cell.length_c   1.000
_cell.angle_alpha   90.00
_cell.angle_beta   90.00
_cell.angle_gamma   90.00
#
_symmetry.space_group_name_H-M   'P 1'
#
loop_
_entity.id
_entity.type
_entity.pdbx_description
1 polymer ?
#
loop_
_entity_poly.entity_id
_entity_poly.type
_entity_poly.pdbx_seq_one_letter_code
_entity_poly.pdbx_strand_id
1 'polypeptide(L)'
;MKRFVLVLLFFALLILISQSGNPVISETIGNCDTISIQKDTSHIVKFISYPEASFPGGPEEMNKYIKENFQFPKSLTSESPYGRAFVEITVDIDGSLKDAKILKGISEELDEELLRVVKNMSN
;
A
#
# COMPACT_ATOMS: atom_id res chain seq x y z
N MET A 1 -29.76 5.32 37.73
CA MET A 1 -29.56 4.00 37.08
C MET A 1 -30.49 3.78 35.87
N LYS A 2 -31.80 4.03 35.96
CA LYS A 2 -32.77 3.78 34.86
C LYS A 2 -32.48 4.54 33.54
N ARG A 3 -31.95 5.77 33.61
CA ARG A 3 -31.60 6.57 32.42
C ARG A 3 -30.40 6.03 31.63
N PHE A 4 -29.42 5.45 32.31
CA PHE A 4 -28.25 4.83 31.66
C PHE A 4 -28.60 3.50 30.99
N VAL A 5 -29.49 2.71 31.61
CA VAL A 5 -30.00 1.47 31.01
C VAL A 5 -30.79 1.76 29.72
N LEU A 6 -31.58 2.83 29.69
CA LEU A 6 -32.30 3.26 28.50
C LEU A 6 -31.36 3.69 27.36
N VAL A 7 -30.29 4.44 27.68
CA VAL A 7 -29.29 4.89 26.69
C VAL A 7 -28.49 3.71 26.13
N LEU A 8 -28.12 2.74 26.98
CA LEU A 8 -27.44 1.50 26.53
C LEU A 8 -28.34 0.64 25.64
N LEU A 9 -29.62 0.53 25.95
CA LEU A 9 -30.58 -0.18 25.09
C LEU A 9 -30.77 0.54 23.75
N PHE A 10 -30.76 1.87 23.72
CA PHE A 10 -30.86 2.63 22.48
C PHE A 10 -29.61 2.49 21.60
N PHE A 11 -28.42 2.49 22.21
CA PHE A 11 -27.16 2.27 21.50
C PHE A 11 -27.07 0.84 20.94
N ALA A 12 -27.52 -0.17 21.70
CA ALA A 12 -27.59 -1.54 21.24
C ALA A 12 -28.59 -1.73 20.07
N LEU A 13 -29.72 -1.01 20.10
CA LEU A 13 -30.71 -1.01 19.02
C LEU A 13 -30.16 -0.39 17.73
N LEU A 14 -29.35 0.67 17.82
CA LEU A 14 -28.71 1.30 16.65
C LEU A 14 -27.70 0.39 15.95
N ILE A 15 -26.97 -0.44 16.70
CA ILE A 15 -25.97 -1.37 16.14
C ILE A 15 -26.65 -2.47 15.31
N LEU A 16 -27.85 -2.93 15.70
CA LEU A 16 -28.58 -3.99 14.96
C LEU A 16 -29.12 -3.53 13.60
N ILE A 17 -29.38 -2.24 13.41
CA ILE A 17 -29.90 -1.70 12.13
C ILE A 17 -28.81 -1.65 11.05
N SER A 18 -27.52 -1.69 11.43
CA SER A 18 -26.40 -1.53 10.47
C SER A 18 -25.99 -2.80 9.72
N GLN A 19 -26.62 -3.95 9.96
CA GLN A 19 -26.19 -5.25 9.40
C GLN A 19 -27.08 -5.81 8.26
N SER A 20 -28.12 -5.10 7.79
CA SER A 20 -28.80 -5.49 6.54
C SER A 20 -28.12 -4.83 5.34
N GLY A 21 -26.93 -5.33 4.99
CA GLY A 21 -26.37 -5.13 3.66
C GLY A 21 -27.34 -5.69 2.62
N ASN A 22 -27.83 -4.82 1.73
CA ASN A 22 -28.86 -5.13 0.75
C ASN A 22 -28.45 -6.30 -0.18
N PRO A 23 -29.37 -7.20 -0.55
CA PRO A 23 -29.11 -8.18 -1.60
C PRO A 23 -28.89 -7.43 -2.92
N VAL A 24 -27.77 -7.71 -3.59
CA VAL A 24 -27.51 -7.25 -4.96
C VAL A 24 -28.49 -7.96 -5.88
N ILE A 25 -29.54 -7.25 -6.29
CA ILE A 25 -30.36 -7.60 -7.44
C ILE A 25 -29.70 -6.92 -8.63
N SER A 26 -29.11 -7.70 -9.54
CA SER A 26 -28.91 -7.23 -10.91
C SER A 26 -29.77 -8.10 -11.80
N GLU A 27 -30.81 -7.46 -12.32
CA GLU A 27 -31.83 -8.03 -13.16
C GLU A 27 -31.26 -8.54 -14.49
N THR A 28 -31.81 -9.68 -14.88
CA THR A 28 -31.76 -10.22 -16.24
C THR A 28 -32.44 -9.24 -17.20
N ILE A 29 -31.65 -8.62 -18.07
CA ILE A 29 -32.13 -8.06 -19.35
C ILE A 29 -31.49 -8.99 -20.39
N GLY A 30 -32.19 -9.91 -21.05
CA GLY A 30 -33.41 -9.66 -21.79
C GLY A 30 -33.04 -9.09 -23.17
N ASN A 31 -32.58 -9.97 -24.06
CA ASN A 31 -32.31 -9.72 -25.49
C ASN A 31 -30.95 -9.09 -25.85
N CYS A 32 -30.11 -9.85 -26.55
CA CYS A 32 -28.99 -9.32 -27.33
C CYS A 32 -29.16 -9.83 -28.77
N ASP A 33 -29.94 -9.08 -29.54
CA ASP A 33 -29.95 -9.22 -31.00
C ASP A 33 -28.57 -8.83 -31.53
N THR A 34 -27.86 -9.84 -32.02
CA THR A 34 -26.87 -9.81 -33.10
C THR A 34 -25.96 -8.57 -33.20
N ILE A 35 -24.86 -8.56 -32.43
CA ILE A 35 -23.67 -7.79 -32.79
C ILE A 35 -22.83 -8.66 -33.71
N SER A 36 -22.82 -8.34 -35.01
CA SER A 36 -21.87 -8.89 -35.98
C SER A 36 -20.46 -8.41 -35.65
N ILE A 37 -19.73 -9.17 -34.84
CA ILE A 37 -18.29 -8.97 -34.63
C ILE A 37 -17.58 -9.46 -35.89
N GLN A 38 -17.22 -8.53 -36.77
CA GLN A 38 -16.13 -8.75 -37.71
C GLN A 38 -14.84 -8.85 -36.90
N LYS A 39 -14.37 -10.08 -36.72
CA LYS A 39 -13.13 -10.41 -36.03
C LYS A 39 -11.95 -10.10 -36.95
N ASP A 40 -11.55 -8.83 -36.97
CA ASP A 40 -10.23 -8.45 -37.45
C ASP A 40 -9.19 -8.86 -36.39
N THR A 41 -8.47 -9.94 -36.68
CA THR A 41 -7.48 -10.54 -35.79
C THR A 41 -6.10 -10.05 -36.22
N SER A 42 -5.54 -9.02 -35.56
CA SER A 42 -4.11 -8.74 -35.70
C SER A 42 -3.42 -7.98 -34.55
N HIS A 43 -4.06 -7.77 -33.40
CA HIS A 43 -3.36 -7.22 -32.23
C HIS A 43 -3.54 -8.14 -31.03
N ILE A 44 -2.65 -9.13 -30.93
CA ILE A 44 -2.47 -9.89 -29.69
C ILE A 44 -1.80 -8.93 -28.71
N VAL A 45 -2.61 -8.18 -27.94
CA VAL A 45 -2.11 -7.43 -26.79
C VAL A 45 -1.74 -8.45 -25.72
N LYS A 46 -0.47 -8.82 -25.67
CA LYS A 46 0.07 -9.67 -24.62
C LYS A 46 0.08 -8.85 -23.33
N PHE A 47 -0.89 -9.09 -22.45
CA PHE A 47 -0.88 -8.58 -21.08
C PHE A 47 0.22 -9.31 -20.32
N ILE A 48 1.42 -8.71 -20.28
CA ILE A 48 2.51 -9.20 -19.43
C ILE A 48 2.20 -8.72 -18.01
N SER A 49 1.71 -9.64 -17.17
CA SER A 49 1.62 -9.40 -15.73
C SER A 49 3.02 -9.55 -15.13
N TYR A 50 3.54 -8.48 -14.54
CA TYR A 50 4.75 -8.57 -13.72
C TYR A 50 4.36 -8.97 -12.29
N PRO A 51 5.18 -9.78 -11.61
CA PRO A 51 4.98 -10.02 -10.19
C PRO A 51 5.16 -8.72 -9.40
N GLU A 52 4.49 -8.61 -8.26
CA GLU A 52 4.74 -7.49 -7.34
C GLU A 52 6.20 -7.53 -6.87
N ALA A 53 6.84 -6.36 -6.82
CA ALA A 53 8.20 -6.25 -6.32
C ALA A 53 8.23 -6.60 -4.83
N SER A 54 9.14 -7.49 -4.44
CA SER A 54 9.32 -7.94 -3.06
C SER A 54 10.80 -8.08 -2.74
N PHE A 55 11.17 -7.70 -1.53
CA PHE A 55 12.55 -7.84 -1.06
C PHE A 55 12.92 -9.33 -0.94
N PRO A 56 14.16 -9.75 -1.27
CA PRO A 56 14.59 -11.13 -1.09
C PRO A 56 14.44 -11.56 0.38
N GLY A 57 13.70 -12.64 0.65
CA GLY A 57 13.38 -13.06 2.02
C GLY A 57 12.18 -12.34 2.65
N GLY A 58 11.52 -11.45 1.90
CA GLY A 58 10.29 -10.79 2.30
C GLY A 58 10.49 -9.57 3.21
N PRO A 59 9.38 -9.04 3.77
CA PRO A 59 9.39 -7.81 4.57
C PRO A 59 10.23 -7.90 5.85
N GLU A 60 10.38 -9.09 6.43
CA GLU A 60 11.15 -9.29 7.66
C GLU A 60 12.65 -9.08 7.43
N GLU A 61 13.21 -9.67 6.37
CA GLU A 61 14.62 -9.48 6.01
C GLU A 61 14.91 -8.05 5.57
N MET A 62 13.95 -7.38 4.91
CA MET A 62 14.07 -5.95 4.61
C MET A 62 14.19 -5.11 5.89
N ASN A 63 13.32 -5.37 6.88
CA ASN A 63 13.38 -4.68 8.17
C ASN A 63 14.69 -4.93 8.92
N LYS A 64 15.21 -6.16 8.84
CA LYS A 64 16.49 -6.52 9.43
C LYS A 64 17.63 -5.76 8.75
N TYR A 65 17.68 -5.79 7.41
CA TYR A 65 18.65 -5.04 6.62
C TYR A 65 18.65 -3.56 7.00
N ILE A 66 17.48 -2.93 7.07
CA ILE A 66 17.35 -1.53 7.46
C ILE A 66 17.92 -1.32 8.87
N LYS A 67 17.55 -2.13 9.86
CA LYS A 67 18.07 -2.00 11.23
C LYS A 67 19.59 -2.14 11.33
N GLU A 68 20.18 -3.01 10.52
CA GLU A 68 21.63 -3.26 10.53
C GLU A 68 22.43 -2.17 9.79
N ASN A 69 21.84 -1.57 8.76
CA ASN A 69 22.53 -0.62 7.88
C ASN A 69 22.19 0.85 8.15
N PHE A 70 21.11 1.13 8.86
CA PHE A 70 20.66 2.48 9.19
C PHE A 70 21.43 3.06 10.37
N GLN A 71 22.08 4.20 10.15
CA GLN A 71 22.87 4.90 11.15
C GLN A 71 22.23 6.23 11.48
N PHE A 72 21.83 6.41 12.74
CA PHE A 72 21.30 7.70 13.17
C PHE A 72 22.42 8.76 13.15
N PRO A 73 22.25 9.88 12.42
CA PRO A 73 23.25 10.95 12.37
C PRO A 73 23.65 11.47 13.75
N LYS A 74 24.95 11.75 13.96
CA LYS A 74 25.48 12.19 15.28
C LYS A 74 25.03 13.61 15.68
N SER A 75 24.60 14.41 14.72
CA SER A 75 24.01 15.74 14.91
C SER A 75 22.69 15.69 15.66
N LEU A 76 22.00 14.54 15.60
CA LEU A 76 20.68 14.34 16.17
C LEU A 76 20.80 13.79 17.62
N THR A 77 20.23 14.53 18.57
CA THR A 77 20.19 14.20 20.01
C THR A 77 18.81 13.67 20.44
N SER A 78 18.55 13.54 21.75
CA SER A 78 17.24 13.11 22.29
C SER A 78 16.06 14.02 21.95
N GLU A 79 16.33 15.25 21.51
CA GLU A 79 15.31 16.22 21.05
C GLU A 79 15.09 16.15 19.53
N SER A 80 15.65 15.14 18.86
CA SER A 80 15.57 15.04 17.40
C SER A 80 14.15 14.74 16.93
N PRO A 81 13.80 15.17 15.71
CA PRO A 81 12.49 14.87 15.16
C PRO A 81 12.31 13.35 14.99
N TYR A 82 11.20 12.85 15.53
CA TYR A 82 10.78 11.46 15.41
C TYR A 82 9.54 11.37 14.53
N GLY A 83 9.41 10.30 13.75
CA GLY A 83 8.28 10.13 12.87
C GLY A 83 8.39 8.94 11.94
N ARG A 84 7.54 8.94 10.93
CA ARG A 84 7.56 7.96 9.83
C ARG A 84 7.95 8.68 8.55
N ALA A 85 8.99 8.19 7.90
CA ALA A 85 9.37 8.59 6.56
C ALA A 85 8.75 7.64 5.53
N PHE A 86 8.43 8.17 4.35
CA PHE A 86 7.90 7.41 3.23
C PHE A 86 8.81 7.62 2.02
N VAL A 87 9.34 6.51 1.50
CA VAL A 87 10.23 6.49 0.34
C VAL A 87 9.55 5.71 -0.77
N GLU A 88 9.48 6.32 -1.94
CA GLU A 88 9.05 5.70 -3.19
C GLU A 88 10.31 5.27 -3.96
N ILE A 89 10.30 4.04 -4.47
CA ILE A 89 11.36 3.47 -5.30
C ILE A 89 10.74 2.74 -6.48
N THR A 90 11.43 2.78 -7.61
CA THR A 90 11.10 1.95 -8.78
C THR A 90 12.06 0.76 -8.80
N VAL A 91 11.52 -0.44 -8.96
CA VAL A 91 12.30 -1.67 -9.05
C VAL A 91 12.28 -2.15 -10.50
N ASP A 92 13.45 -2.26 -11.10
CA ASP A 92 13.58 -2.80 -12.46
C ASP A 92 13.45 -4.33 -12.48
N ILE A 93 13.32 -4.89 -13.68
CA ILE A 93 13.15 -6.35 -13.88
C ILE A 93 14.35 -7.15 -13.35
N ASP A 94 15.54 -6.54 -13.32
CA ASP A 94 16.76 -7.14 -12.77
C ASP A 94 16.84 -7.05 -11.24
N GLY A 95 15.89 -6.36 -10.59
CA GLY A 95 15.89 -6.10 -9.15
C GLY A 95 16.68 -4.86 -8.74
N SER A 96 17.25 -4.10 -9.70
CA SER A 96 17.93 -2.85 -9.40
C SER A 96 16.94 -1.76 -8.98
N LEU A 97 17.40 -0.89 -8.07
CA LEU A 97 16.57 0.18 -7.51
C LEU A 97 16.85 1.49 -8.24
N LYS A 98 15.79 2.12 -8.76
CA LYS A 98 15.83 3.40 -9.46
C LYS A 98 14.85 4.40 -8.85
N ASP A 99 15.06 5.68 -9.18
CA ASP A 99 14.15 6.78 -8.86
C ASP A 99 13.73 6.88 -7.38
N ALA A 100 14.68 6.63 -6.47
CA ALA A 100 14.43 6.75 -5.03
C ALA A 100 14.06 8.20 -4.66
N LYS A 101 12.82 8.39 -4.18
CA LYS A 101 12.24 9.69 -3.83
C LYS A 101 11.62 9.64 -2.45
N ILE A 102 11.79 10.72 -1.70
CA ILE A 102 11.14 10.86 -0.40
C ILE A 102 9.79 11.55 -0.62
N LEU A 103 8.71 10.83 -0.34
CA LEU A 103 7.35 11.36 -0.39
C LEU A 103 7.04 12.19 0.86
N LYS A 104 7.58 11.74 2.01
CA LYS A 104 7.44 12.41 3.29
C LYS A 104 8.68 12.14 4.12
N GLY A 105 9.45 13.19 4.35
CA GLY A 105 10.65 13.17 5.16
C GLY A 105 10.39 13.47 6.63
N ILE A 106 11.45 13.37 7.44
CA ILE A 106 11.44 13.76 8.85
C ILE A 106 12.35 14.98 9.06
N SER A 107 13.59 14.87 8.61
CA SER A 107 14.60 15.93 8.57
C SER A 107 15.57 15.64 7.44
N GLU A 108 16.22 16.67 6.91
CA GLU A 108 17.16 16.54 5.78
C GLU A 108 18.27 15.51 6.07
N GLU A 109 18.83 15.52 7.28
CA GLU A 109 19.88 14.58 7.69
C GLU A 109 19.41 13.11 7.73
N LEU A 110 18.16 12.86 8.17
CA LEU A 110 17.58 11.51 8.18
C LEU A 110 17.19 11.07 6.77
N ASP A 111 16.72 12.01 5.97
CA ASP A 111 16.30 11.82 4.60
C ASP A 111 17.51 11.40 3.72
N GLU A 112 18.66 12.04 3.90
CA GLU A 112 19.92 11.67 3.26
C GLU A 112 20.35 10.24 3.63
N GLU A 113 20.27 9.90 4.91
CA GLU A 113 20.61 8.56 5.39
C GLU A 113 19.65 7.50 4.86
N LEU A 114 18.35 7.79 4.81
CA LEU A 114 17.34 6.93 4.20
C LEU A 114 17.67 6.64 2.73
N LEU A 115 17.99 7.69 1.96
CA LEU A 115 18.36 7.53 0.56
C LEU A 115 19.63 6.69 0.39
N ARG A 116 20.62 6.84 1.27
CA ARG A 116 21.84 6.02 1.26
C ARG A 116 21.53 4.55 1.49
N VAL A 117 20.78 4.24 2.53
CA VAL A 117 20.41 2.85 2.89
C VAL A 117 19.61 2.21 1.77
N VAL A 118 18.60 2.92 1.26
CA VAL A 118 17.75 2.42 0.16
C VAL A 118 18.55 2.20 -1.12
N LYS A 119 19.49 3.09 -1.47
CA LYS A 119 20.35 2.89 -2.65
C LYS A 119 21.28 1.68 -2.50
N ASN A 120 21.74 1.40 -1.28
CA ASN A 120 22.62 0.26 -1.00
C ASN A 120 21.86 -1.06 -0.80
N MET A 121 20.53 -1.01 -0.78
CA MET A 121 19.64 -2.17 -0.59
C MET A 121 19.53 -3.05 -1.85
N SER A 122 20.02 -2.59 -3.01
CA SER A 122 19.98 -3.33 -4.27
C SER A 122 20.72 -4.67 -4.17
N ASN A 123 20.09 -5.71 -4.72
CA ASN A 123 20.60 -7.08 -4.81
C ASN A 123 21.51 -7.28 -6.03
#